data_AF-A0A0P9UVN4-F1
#
_entry.id   AF-A0A0P9UVN4-F1
#
_cell.length_a   1.000
_cell.length_b   1.000
_cell.length_c   1.000
_cell.angle_alpha   90.00
_cell.angle_beta   90.00
_cell.angle_gamma   90.00
#
_symmetry.space_group_name_H-M   'P 1'
#
loop_
_entity.id
_entity.type
_entity.pdbx_description
1 polymer ?
#
loop_
_entity_poly.entity_id
_entity_poly.type
_entity_poly.pdbx_seq_one_letter_code
_entity_poly.pdbx_strand_id
1 'polypeptide(L)'
;MRDWLYVEDHARALLKVVTEGKVGETYNIGGHNEQKNIDVVRGICALLDELAPQHPTGVAQYSDLITYVIDRPGHDQRYAIDASKIDNDLGWTPEETFESGLRKTVQWYLDNLDWCRRVQDGSYQGERLGFTDPKDLIA
;
A
#
# COMPACT_ATOMS: atom_id res chain seq x y z
N MET A 1 -7.98 8.10 3.97
CA MET A 1 -6.60 8.62 3.97
C MET A 1 -5.74 7.69 4.78
N ARG A 2 -4.55 7.39 4.27
CA ARG A 2 -3.54 6.57 4.93
C ARG A 2 -2.19 7.24 4.73
N ASP A 3 -1.33 7.14 5.72
CA ASP A 3 0.09 7.47 5.61
C ASP A 3 0.82 6.26 5.03
N TRP A 4 1.49 6.44 3.90
CA TRP A 4 2.18 5.37 3.18
C TRP A 4 3.70 5.45 3.40
N LEU A 5 4.27 4.36 3.90
CA LEU A 5 5.72 4.22 4.09
C LEU A 5 6.22 3.03 3.25
N TYR A 6 7.29 3.26 2.48
CA TYR A 6 7.91 2.20 1.69
C TYR A 6 8.56 1.16 2.61
N VAL A 7 8.47 -0.12 2.27
CA VAL A 7 8.83 -1.22 3.19
C VAL A 7 10.32 -1.21 3.57
N GLU A 8 11.20 -0.85 2.64
CA GLU A 8 12.64 -0.75 2.90
C GLU A 8 12.97 0.43 3.83
N ASP A 9 12.23 1.54 3.75
CA ASP A 9 12.37 2.65 4.70
C ASP A 9 11.97 2.23 6.10
N HIS A 10 10.87 1.48 6.22
CA HIS A 10 10.45 0.93 7.50
C HIS A 10 11.51 -0.04 8.06
N ALA A 11 12.10 -0.90 7.23
CA ALA A 11 13.17 -1.81 7.66
C ALA A 11 14.41 -1.05 8.16
N ARG A 12 14.83 0.02 7.45
CA ARG A 12 15.91 0.91 7.90
C ARG A 12 15.58 1.57 9.24
N ALA A 13 14.34 2.02 9.42
CA ALA A 13 13.87 2.61 10.67
C ALA A 13 13.96 1.63 11.84
N LEU A 14 13.46 0.39 11.64
CA LEU A 14 13.50 -0.66 12.64
C LEU A 14 14.94 -1.02 13.03
N LEU A 15 15.83 -1.12 12.05
CA LEU A 15 17.25 -1.36 12.30
C LEU A 15 17.84 -0.23 13.17
N LYS A 16 17.53 1.02 12.84
CA LYS A 16 18.00 2.18 13.58
C LYS A 16 17.46 2.24 15.01
N VAL A 17 16.19 1.90 15.22
CA VAL A 17 15.58 1.82 16.55
C VAL A 17 16.22 0.72 17.39
N VAL A 18 16.50 -0.47 16.83
CA VAL A 18 17.11 -1.55 17.62
C VAL A 18 18.59 -1.29 17.94
N THR A 19 19.32 -0.55 17.10
CA THR A 19 20.75 -0.28 17.31
C THR A 19 21.01 0.97 18.14
N GLU A 20 20.19 2.01 18.00
CA GLU A 20 20.43 3.35 18.55
C GLU A 20 19.29 3.87 19.45
N GLY A 21 18.13 3.20 19.45
CA GLY A 21 16.98 3.59 20.25
C GLY A 21 17.22 3.47 21.74
N LYS A 22 16.59 4.37 22.51
CA LYS A 22 16.66 4.35 23.98
C LYS A 22 15.71 3.28 24.53
N VAL A 23 16.19 2.46 25.46
CA VAL A 23 15.37 1.44 26.13
C VAL A 23 14.21 2.10 26.88
N GLY A 24 13.01 1.55 26.72
CA GLY A 24 11.79 2.07 27.32
C GLY A 24 11.09 3.17 26.50
N GLU A 25 11.72 3.66 25.44
CA GLU A 25 11.10 4.63 24.54
C GLU A 25 10.23 3.97 23.48
N THR A 26 9.23 4.73 23.00
CA THR A 26 8.41 4.38 21.84
C THR A 26 8.68 5.38 20.72
N TYR A 27 8.87 4.87 19.49
CA TYR A 27 9.10 5.68 18.30
C TYR A 27 8.01 5.40 17.26
N ASN A 28 7.27 6.44 16.88
CA ASN A 28 6.42 6.39 15.71
C ASN A 28 7.27 6.40 14.44
N ILE A 29 6.91 5.58 13.46
CA ILE A 29 7.59 5.48 12.18
C ILE A 29 6.53 5.72 11.10
N GLY A 30 6.73 6.72 10.25
CA GLY A 30 5.76 7.16 9.26
C GLY A 30 6.43 7.73 8.01
N GLY A 31 5.69 7.82 6.91
CA GLY A 31 6.20 8.31 5.63
C GLY A 31 5.98 9.80 5.40
N HIS A 32 5.16 10.47 6.22
CA HIS A 32 4.65 11.82 5.96
C HIS A 32 3.91 11.93 4.62
N ASN A 33 3.29 10.83 4.19
CA ASN A 33 2.73 10.66 2.85
C ASN A 33 1.24 10.28 2.93
N GLU A 34 0.41 11.24 3.31
CA GLU A 34 -1.03 11.01 3.37
C GLU A 34 -1.66 10.98 1.98
N GLN A 35 -2.25 9.83 1.62
CA GLN A 35 -2.94 9.65 0.35
C GLN A 35 -4.37 9.15 0.55
N LYS A 36 -5.29 9.57 -0.32
CA LYS A 36 -6.62 8.94 -0.42
C LYS A 36 -6.49 7.64 -1.19
N ASN A 37 -7.26 6.63 -0.81
CA ASN A 37 -7.22 5.32 -1.47
C ASN A 37 -7.45 5.43 -3.00
N ILE A 38 -8.37 6.29 -3.42
CA ILE A 38 -8.67 6.51 -4.85
C ILE A 38 -7.48 7.11 -5.61
N ASP A 39 -6.69 7.98 -4.97
CA ASP A 39 -5.53 8.61 -5.61
C ASP A 39 -4.39 7.59 -5.77
N VAL A 40 -4.23 6.69 -4.79
CA VAL A 40 -3.30 5.55 -4.91
C VAL A 40 -3.70 4.62 -6.06
N VAL A 41 -4.98 4.24 -6.14
CA VAL A 41 -5.48 3.36 -7.22
C VAL A 41 -5.25 4.00 -8.59
N ARG A 42 -5.53 5.30 -8.75
CA ARG A 42 -5.26 6.04 -9.99
C ARG A 42 -3.77 6.09 -10.31
N GLY A 43 -2.91 6.30 -9.32
CA GLY A 43 -1.45 6.26 -9.49
C GLY A 43 -0.96 4.91 -9.99
N ILE A 44 -1.49 3.81 -9.44
CA ILE A 44 -1.19 2.45 -9.93
C ILE A 44 -1.65 2.27 -11.38
N CYS A 45 -2.86 2.70 -11.72
CA CYS A 45 -3.38 2.58 -13.09
C CYS A 45 -2.48 3.32 -14.09
N ALA A 46 -2.10 4.56 -13.77
CA ALA A 46 -1.21 5.37 -14.62
C ALA A 46 0.18 4.71 -14.80
N LEU A 47 0.75 4.14 -13.73
CA LEU A 47 2.02 3.42 -13.81
C LEU A 47 1.90 2.13 -14.64
N LEU A 48 0.77 1.42 -14.58
CA LEU A 48 0.54 0.25 -15.42
C LEU A 48 0.32 0.63 -16.88
N ASP A 49 -0.40 1.72 -17.17
CA ASP A 49 -0.54 2.25 -18.54
C ASP A 49 0.83 2.60 -19.14
N GLU A 50 1.79 3.04 -18.32
CA GLU A 50 3.16 3.33 -18.73
C GLU A 50 4.04 2.06 -18.87
N LEU A 51 4.07 1.21 -17.83
CA LEU A 51 5.03 0.11 -17.69
C LEU A 51 4.55 -1.20 -18.33
N ALA A 52 3.24 -1.38 -18.49
CA ALA A 52 2.60 -2.58 -19.02
C ALA A 52 1.39 -2.22 -19.91
N PRO A 53 1.60 -1.54 -21.06
CA PRO A 53 0.53 -0.96 -21.87
C PRO A 53 -0.34 -1.98 -22.62
N GLN A 54 -0.14 -3.29 -22.41
CA GLN A 54 -0.98 -4.32 -23.01
C GLN A 54 -2.26 -4.51 -22.18
N HIS A 55 -3.30 -3.74 -22.51
CA HIS A 55 -4.57 -3.79 -21.80
C HIS A 55 -5.39 -5.06 -22.11
N PRO A 56 -6.27 -5.49 -21.17
CA PRO A 56 -7.29 -6.50 -21.45
C PRO A 56 -8.22 -6.08 -22.60
N THR A 57 -8.81 -7.05 -23.30
CA THR A 57 -9.76 -6.77 -24.38
C THR A 57 -10.94 -5.96 -23.87
N GLY A 58 -11.21 -4.82 -24.51
CA GLY A 58 -12.32 -3.92 -24.15
C GLY A 58 -11.96 -2.88 -23.09
N VAL A 59 -10.72 -2.83 -22.63
CA VAL A 59 -10.20 -1.82 -21.67
C VAL A 59 -9.30 -0.86 -22.43
N ALA A 60 -9.56 0.45 -22.35
CA ALA A 60 -8.75 1.46 -23.04
C ALA A 60 -7.60 1.97 -22.16
N GLN A 61 -7.81 2.00 -20.84
CA GLN A 61 -6.84 2.39 -19.82
C GLN A 61 -7.14 1.63 -18.53
N TYR A 62 -6.14 1.33 -17.69
CA TYR A 62 -6.38 0.54 -16.47
C TYR A 62 -7.38 1.19 -15.51
N SER A 63 -7.51 2.53 -15.54
CA SER A 63 -8.48 3.25 -14.70
C SER A 63 -9.95 2.98 -15.06
N ASP A 64 -10.24 2.41 -16.24
CA ASP A 64 -11.59 1.97 -16.61
C ASP A 64 -12.08 0.78 -15.77
N LEU A 65 -11.16 0.07 -15.10
CA LEU A 65 -11.46 -1.06 -14.20
C LEU A 65 -11.88 -0.63 -12.79
N ILE A 66 -11.82 0.67 -12.47
CA ILE A 66 -12.16 1.17 -11.13
C ILE A 66 -13.66 0.99 -10.88
N THR A 67 -13.99 0.23 -9.83
CA THR A 67 -15.38 0.03 -9.39
C THR A 67 -15.54 0.46 -7.93
N TYR A 68 -16.56 1.27 -7.64
CA TYR A 68 -16.92 1.62 -6.27
C TYR A 68 -17.77 0.51 -5.67
N VAL A 69 -17.42 0.10 -4.45
CA VAL A 69 -18.12 -0.95 -3.71
C VAL A 69 -18.60 -0.42 -2.37
N ILE A 70 -19.53 -1.13 -1.74
CA ILE A 70 -20.04 -0.79 -0.41
C ILE A 70 -18.87 -0.77 0.59
N ASP A 71 -18.80 0.32 1.35
CA ASP A 71 -17.76 0.57 2.33
C ASP A 71 -17.75 -0.51 3.43
N ARG A 72 -16.60 -0.70 4.07
CA ARG A 72 -16.49 -1.66 5.18
C ARG A 72 -17.08 -1.05 6.47
N PRO A 73 -17.88 -1.80 7.24
CA PRO A 73 -18.31 -1.34 8.56
C PRO A 73 -17.10 -0.97 9.45
N GLY A 74 -17.17 0.16 10.15
CA GLY A 74 -16.07 0.63 11.02
C GLY A 74 -14.83 1.13 10.27
N HIS A 75 -14.97 1.61 9.02
CA HIS A 75 -13.83 2.13 8.27
C HIS A 75 -13.27 3.42 8.88
N ASP A 76 -12.15 3.31 9.58
CA ASP A 76 -11.38 4.49 9.98
C ASP A 76 -10.95 5.31 8.76
N GLN A 77 -11.37 6.57 8.73
CA GLN A 77 -11.26 7.40 7.55
C GLN A 77 -9.84 7.96 7.34
N ARG A 78 -9.06 8.15 8.41
CA ARG A 78 -7.74 8.77 8.34
C ARG A 78 -6.79 8.23 9.41
N TYR A 79 -5.60 7.85 8.97
CA TYR A 79 -4.43 7.71 9.83
C TYR A 79 -3.33 8.58 9.27
N ALA A 80 -2.66 9.31 10.17
CA ALA A 80 -1.52 10.16 9.89
C ALA A 80 -0.56 10.01 11.06
N ILE A 81 0.72 9.77 10.77
CA ILE A 81 1.73 9.54 11.80
C ILE A 81 2.58 10.80 11.97
N ASP A 82 2.75 11.21 13.22
CA ASP A 82 3.81 12.14 13.60
C ASP A 82 5.08 11.34 13.94
N ALA A 83 6.07 11.43 13.05
CA ALA A 83 7.39 10.79 13.19
C ALA A 83 8.49 11.78 13.63
N SER A 84 8.15 12.98 14.12
CA SER A 84 9.16 13.97 14.54
C SER A 84 10.09 13.46 15.64
N LYS A 85 9.62 12.53 16.50
CA LYS A 85 10.46 11.97 17.57
C LYS A 85 11.63 11.14 17.03
N ILE A 86 11.38 10.25 16.08
CA ILE A 86 12.44 9.37 15.54
C ILE A 86 13.43 10.17 14.68
N ASP A 87 12.95 11.20 14.00
CA ASP A 87 13.80 12.17 13.29
C ASP A 87 14.70 12.93 14.27
N ASN A 88 14.13 13.54 15.31
CA ASN A 88 14.91 14.31 16.28
C ASN A 88 15.90 13.46 17.11
N ASP A 89 15.46 12.28 17.58
CA ASP A 89 16.28 11.45 18.47
C ASP A 89 17.33 10.63 17.73
N LEU A 90 16.97 10.09 16.56
CA LEU A 90 17.82 9.16 15.82
C LEU A 90 18.33 9.75 14.50
N GLY A 91 17.73 10.82 13.97
CA GLY A 91 18.06 11.33 12.64
C GLY A 91 17.54 10.43 11.53
N TRP A 92 16.42 9.73 11.76
CA TRP A 92 15.80 8.89 10.74
C TRP A 92 14.74 9.68 9.96
N THR A 93 14.85 9.63 8.64
CA THR A 93 13.82 10.07 7.70
C THR A 93 13.71 9.05 6.56
N PRO A 94 12.53 8.88 5.94
CA PRO A 94 12.40 8.01 4.78
C PRO A 94 13.24 8.53 3.59
N GLU A 95 13.84 7.62 2.85
CA GLU A 95 14.61 7.90 1.64
C GLU A 95 13.70 7.98 0.40
N GLU A 96 12.58 7.27 0.38
CA GLU A 96 11.62 7.28 -0.72
C GLU A 96 10.52 8.33 -0.54
N THR A 97 10.09 8.93 -1.65
CA THR A 97 8.79 9.62 -1.69
C THR A 97 7.68 8.61 -1.99
N PHE A 98 6.42 9.02 -1.82
CA PHE A 98 5.29 8.17 -2.21
C PHE A 98 5.37 7.75 -3.68
N GLU A 99 5.72 8.68 -4.58
CA GLU A 99 5.79 8.43 -6.02
C GLU A 99 6.93 7.46 -6.38
N SER A 100 8.12 7.62 -5.78
CA SER A 100 9.25 6.72 -6.06
C SER A 100 8.98 5.31 -5.52
N GLY A 101 8.44 5.21 -4.30
CA GLY A 101 8.05 3.95 -3.68
C GLY A 101 6.94 3.23 -4.47
N LEU A 102 5.92 3.96 -4.93
CA LEU A 102 4.81 3.38 -5.71
C LEU A 102 5.30 2.82 -7.04
N ARG A 103 6.15 3.57 -7.76
CA ARG A 103 6.75 3.10 -9.02
C ARG A 103 7.60 1.84 -8.81
N LYS A 104 8.48 1.84 -7.80
CA LYS A 104 9.30 0.67 -7.45
C LYS A 104 8.43 -0.54 -7.13
N THR A 105 7.33 -0.32 -6.41
CA THR A 105 6.38 -1.38 -6.07
C THR A 105 5.72 -1.95 -7.34
N VAL A 106 5.14 -1.11 -8.21
CA VAL A 106 4.51 -1.59 -9.45
C VAL A 106 5.50 -2.37 -10.31
N GLN A 107 6.71 -1.84 -10.50
CA GLN A 107 7.77 -2.51 -11.26
C GLN A 107 8.13 -3.87 -10.65
N TRP A 108 8.30 -3.94 -9.32
CA TRP A 108 8.62 -5.20 -8.64
C TRP A 108 7.56 -6.27 -8.90
N TYR A 109 6.28 -5.94 -8.86
CA TYR A 109 5.21 -6.92 -9.15
C TYR A 109 5.24 -7.39 -10.61
N LEU A 110 5.50 -6.49 -11.56
CA LEU A 110 5.65 -6.85 -12.98
C LEU A 110 6.86 -7.78 -13.22
N ASP A 111 7.96 -7.54 -12.51
CA ASP A 111 9.18 -8.34 -12.62
C ASP A 111 9.11 -9.69 -11.88
N ASN A 112 8.16 -9.85 -10.94
CA ASN A 112 8.07 -11.01 -10.04
C ASN A 112 6.74 -11.76 -10.15
N LEU A 113 6.18 -11.87 -11.36
CA LEU A 113 4.91 -12.57 -11.59
C LEU A 113 4.90 -14.03 -11.11
N ASP A 114 6.03 -14.74 -11.18
CA ASP A 114 6.12 -16.11 -10.67
C ASP A 114 5.96 -16.18 -9.14
N TRP A 115 6.47 -15.18 -8.42
CA TRP A 115 6.22 -15.07 -6.99
C TRP A 115 4.73 -14.83 -6.73
N CYS A 116 4.11 -13.93 -7.49
CA CYS A 116 2.68 -13.63 -7.36
C CYS A 116 1.82 -14.87 -7.57
N ARG A 117 2.09 -15.64 -8.62
CA ARG A 117 1.38 -16.90 -8.93
C ARG A 117 1.46 -17.90 -7.79
N ARG A 118 2.64 -18.10 -7.20
CA ARG A 118 2.82 -19.01 -6.04
C ARG A 118 2.06 -18.54 -4.81
N VAL A 119 1.99 -17.24 -4.54
CA VAL A 119 1.22 -16.74 -3.38
C VAL A 119 -0.29 -16.88 -3.60
N GLN A 120 -0.74 -16.95 -4.86
CA GLN A 120 -2.14 -17.12 -5.25
C GLN A 120 -2.57 -18.59 -5.42
N ASP A 121 -1.67 -19.56 -5.23
CA ASP A 121 -1.83 -20.92 -5.76
C ASP A 121 -2.75 -21.90 -5.00
N GLY A 122 -3.52 -21.48 -3.97
CA GLY A 122 -4.61 -22.36 -3.56
C GLY A 122 -5.39 -22.18 -2.27
N SER A 123 -5.16 -21.17 -1.43
CA SER A 123 -5.98 -20.97 -0.21
C SER A 123 -6.73 -19.64 -0.16
N TYR A 124 -6.50 -18.74 -1.10
CA TYR A 124 -7.13 -17.42 -1.16
C TYR A 124 -7.83 -17.25 -2.50
N GLN A 125 -9.15 -17.40 -2.52
CA GLN A 125 -10.00 -17.33 -3.72
C GLN A 125 -10.21 -15.89 -4.22
N GLY A 126 -9.54 -14.89 -3.64
CA GLY A 126 -9.82 -13.47 -3.89
C GLY A 126 -11.19 -13.02 -3.38
N GLU A 127 -11.87 -13.87 -2.61
CA GLU A 127 -13.16 -13.58 -2.00
C GLU A 127 -13.01 -12.56 -0.87
N ARG A 128 -13.98 -11.64 -0.77
CA ARG A 128 -13.99 -10.63 0.29
C ARG A 128 -14.29 -11.31 1.63
N LEU A 129 -13.26 -11.51 2.42
CA LEU A 129 -13.39 -11.96 3.81
C LEU A 129 -14.05 -10.82 4.62
N GLY A 130 -15.30 -11.01 5.03
CA GLY A 130 -16.06 -10.00 5.79
C GLY A 130 -17.58 -9.97 5.58
N PHE A 131 -18.12 -10.77 4.66
CA PHE A 131 -19.57 -11.00 4.58
C PHE A 131 -19.91 -12.34 5.23
N THR A 132 -20.70 -12.31 6.30
CA THR A 132 -21.21 -13.50 6.99
C THR A 132 -22.72 -13.71 6.80
N ASP A 133 -23.41 -12.88 5.99
CA ASP A 133 -24.87 -12.96 5.84
C ASP A 133 -25.29 -13.43 4.44
N PRO A 134 -26.05 -14.54 4.30
CA PRO A 134 -26.52 -15.07 3.02
C PRO A 134 -27.44 -14.14 2.20
N LYS A 135 -27.86 -12.99 2.74
CA LYS A 135 -28.80 -12.07 2.07
C LYS A 135 -28.19 -11.23 0.95
N ASP A 136 -26.86 -11.12 0.89
CA ASP A 136 -26.18 -10.32 -0.14
C ASP A 136 -25.95 -11.09 -1.46
N LEU A 137 -26.47 -12.32 -1.58
CA LEU A 137 -26.34 -13.18 -2.76
C LEU A 137 -27.52 -13.09 -3.75
N ILE A 138 -28.57 -12.32 -3.44
CA ILE A 138 -29.73 -12.15 -4.33
C ILE A 138 -30.16 -10.68 -4.36
N ALA A 139 -29.48 -9.87 -5.18
CA ALA A 139 -30.00 -8.64 -5.76
C ALA A 139 -29.22 -8.32 -7.05
#